data_AF-A0A956DAM9-F1
#
_entry.id   AF-A0A956DAM9-F1
#
_cell.length_a   1.000
_cell.length_b   1.000
_cell.length_c   1.000
_cell.angle_alpha   90.00
_cell.angle_beta   90.00
_cell.angle_gamma   90.00
#
_symmetry.space_group_name_H-M   'P 1'
#
loop_
_entity.id
_entity.type
_entity.pdbx_description
1 polymer ?
#
loop_
_entity_poly.entity_id
_entity_poly.type
_entity_poly.pdbx_seq_one_letter_code
_entity_poly.pdbx_strand_id
1 'polypeptide(L)'
;MTRVVMLLVFGVACSASPEDGQFLCSDGVCPAGQVCVAGVCRDSEGDLDAGERDGGVGDASTDGDVPDAPDDGGSDDASVVEETCTPTNDPQVDEDGDGLIDEGCTWSFSNAHPVLDVPVGAGLHWSPAVGGDGTRLYFGYSGESSGVYLARRTSVDARFELGAEPLLLLASPNSDPVFVVAIDQAETTLVAQVGGVLFRAERPTAGDAFGAWIEIGNGTHPTLRGDGLELIYVQTDRLVRATRSASSRDFGPPSSALESAGSAQFPRVTPDGRTLFYQGAGGSLRIASRPSNDVAFSDDDIPTGGFPEGSSFSVHPPTREVFFVAVGEDGPATQSIWRAEVCRNPGCPPRRTECPLGFEAVGTNCYERSPSTFTTLGAARDYCMTREATLASVASFGERINLERTGMLPDSSDLGSVWTGGVTESLVDGLVDYAWPTDEAFVEYPDAWATRPGPGDLMSRCIGATGSGWVARSCAGGASVPALCQIVRWPTWPHP
;
A
#
# COMPACT_ATOMS: atom_id res chain seq x y z
N MET A 1 -9.53 -44.75 -39.60
CA MET A 1 -10.41 -43.68 -39.08
C MET A 1 -11.06 -44.19 -37.81
N THR A 2 -10.46 -43.90 -36.67
CA THR A 2 -10.89 -44.43 -35.37
C THR A 2 -11.27 -43.23 -34.52
N ARG A 3 -12.56 -43.09 -34.21
CA ARG A 3 -13.07 -42.03 -33.33
C ARG A 3 -12.89 -42.47 -31.89
N VAL A 4 -12.06 -41.75 -31.14
CA VAL A 4 -11.97 -41.85 -29.68
C VAL A 4 -13.03 -40.91 -29.11
N VAL A 5 -13.99 -41.47 -28.40
CA VAL A 5 -14.97 -40.73 -27.58
C VAL A 5 -14.35 -40.54 -26.21
N MET A 6 -14.00 -39.30 -25.88
CA MET A 6 -13.48 -38.93 -24.56
C MET A 6 -14.67 -38.52 -23.69
N LEU A 7 -15.00 -39.36 -22.71
CA LEU A 7 -15.99 -39.07 -21.68
C LEU A 7 -15.34 -38.14 -20.64
N LEU A 8 -15.81 -36.89 -20.56
CA LEU A 8 -15.46 -35.95 -19.48
C LEU A 8 -16.44 -36.16 -18.33
N VAL A 9 -15.95 -36.70 -17.22
CA VAL A 9 -16.66 -36.75 -15.94
C VAL A 9 -16.27 -35.49 -15.16
N PHE A 10 -17.20 -34.54 -15.02
CA PHE A 10 -17.03 -33.41 -14.11
C PHE A 10 -17.32 -33.89 -12.69
N GLY A 11 -16.26 -34.09 -11.89
CA GLY A 11 -16.38 -34.18 -10.44
C GLY A 11 -16.41 -32.76 -9.88
N VAL A 12 -17.57 -32.33 -9.38
CA VAL A 12 -17.68 -31.11 -8.56
C VAL A 12 -17.12 -31.46 -7.18
N ALA A 13 -15.90 -31.03 -6.89
CA ALA A 13 -15.29 -31.18 -5.58
C ALA A 13 -15.50 -29.87 -4.80
N CYS A 14 -16.39 -29.90 -3.80
CA CYS A 14 -16.41 -28.85 -2.77
C CYS A 14 -15.10 -28.97 -1.97
N SER A 15 -14.30 -27.91 -1.90
CA SER A 15 -13.15 -27.87 -0.99
C SER A 15 -13.67 -27.70 0.44
N ALA A 16 -13.66 -28.77 1.22
CA ALA A 16 -13.88 -28.68 2.66
C ALA A 16 -12.56 -28.27 3.34
N SER A 17 -12.59 -27.24 4.20
CA SER A 17 -11.56 -27.06 5.21
C SER A 17 -11.80 -28.10 6.31
N PRO A 18 -10.86 -29.03 6.59
CA PRO A 18 -11.12 -30.18 7.45
C PRO A 18 -11.23 -29.85 8.95
N GLU A 19 -11.01 -28.60 9.38
CA GLU A 19 -10.95 -28.28 10.81
C GLU A 19 -12.25 -27.69 11.39
N ASP A 20 -13.11 -27.05 10.59
CA ASP A 20 -14.31 -26.34 11.11
C ASP A 20 -15.66 -26.75 10.49
N GLY A 21 -15.68 -27.70 9.54
CA GLY A 21 -16.93 -28.19 8.93
C GLY A 21 -17.71 -27.16 8.09
N GLN A 22 -17.13 -25.99 7.81
CA GLN A 22 -17.76 -24.93 7.02
C GLN A 22 -17.44 -25.07 5.52
N PHE A 23 -18.48 -24.95 4.69
CA PHE A 23 -18.37 -24.98 3.24
C PHE A 23 -18.18 -23.56 2.69
N LEU A 24 -17.16 -23.37 1.84
CA LEU A 24 -16.95 -22.12 1.10
C LEU A 24 -17.87 -22.08 -0.12
N CYS A 25 -18.49 -20.93 -0.39
CA CYS A 25 -19.42 -20.72 -1.51
C CYS A 25 -18.95 -19.60 -2.44
N SER A 26 -17.74 -19.74 -2.99
CA SER A 26 -17.17 -18.77 -3.93
C SER A 26 -17.96 -18.64 -5.25
N ASP A 27 -18.81 -19.61 -5.59
CA ASP A 27 -19.73 -19.59 -6.73
C ASP A 27 -21.19 -19.26 -6.35
N GLY A 28 -21.44 -18.93 -5.07
CA GLY A 28 -22.77 -18.60 -4.56
C GLY A 28 -23.69 -19.81 -4.33
N VAL A 29 -23.19 -21.05 -4.38
CA VAL A 29 -23.99 -22.26 -4.17
C VAL A 29 -23.68 -22.89 -2.81
N CYS A 30 -24.72 -23.08 -1.98
CA CYS A 30 -24.62 -23.76 -0.69
C CYS A 30 -25.44 -25.06 -0.65
N PRO A 31 -25.10 -26.00 0.25
CA PRO A 31 -25.95 -27.15 0.54
C PRO A 31 -27.39 -26.74 0.91
N ALA A 32 -28.35 -27.62 0.63
CA ALA A 32 -29.76 -27.34 0.94
C ALA A 32 -29.97 -27.07 2.44
N GLY A 33 -30.63 -25.96 2.77
CA GLY A 33 -30.81 -25.47 4.14
C GLY A 33 -29.79 -24.41 4.57
N GLN A 34 -28.84 -24.06 3.70
CA GLN A 34 -27.83 -23.02 3.96
C GLN A 34 -27.89 -21.88 2.94
N VAL A 35 -27.47 -20.69 3.38
CA VAL A 35 -27.33 -19.46 2.58
C VAL A 35 -25.88 -19.00 2.57
N CYS A 36 -25.41 -18.51 1.42
CA CYS A 36 -24.06 -18.00 1.27
C CYS A 36 -23.97 -16.57 1.85
N VAL A 37 -23.19 -16.39 2.92
CA VAL A 37 -22.97 -15.10 3.56
C VAL A 37 -21.47 -14.84 3.63
N ALA A 38 -21.01 -13.78 2.95
CA ALA A 38 -19.60 -13.40 2.88
C ALA A 38 -18.66 -14.55 2.42
N GLY A 39 -19.11 -15.36 1.45
CA GLY A 39 -18.30 -16.46 0.87
C GLY A 39 -18.31 -17.75 1.68
N VAL A 40 -19.12 -17.84 2.75
CA VAL A 40 -19.26 -19.03 3.59
C VAL A 40 -20.74 -19.44 3.70
N CYS A 41 -21.04 -20.74 3.63
CA CYS A 41 -22.39 -21.27 3.82
C CYS A 41 -22.78 -21.28 5.31
N ARG A 42 -23.94 -20.69 5.63
CA ARG A 42 -24.52 -20.67 6.97
C ARG A 42 -25.93 -21.24 6.96
N ASP A 43 -26.35 -21.91 8.03
CA ASP A 43 -27.73 -22.40 8.16
C ASP A 43 -28.73 -21.22 8.12
N SER A 44 -29.81 -21.36 7.37
CA SER A 44 -30.87 -20.36 7.33
C SER A 44 -31.57 -20.31 8.69
N GLU A 45 -31.73 -19.13 9.29
CA GLU A 45 -32.37 -18.89 10.61
C GLU A 45 -33.90 -19.16 10.60
N GLY A 46 -34.31 -20.37 10.22
CA GLY A 46 -35.70 -20.76 10.12
C GLY A 46 -35.91 -22.20 10.54
N ASP A 47 -35.50 -22.56 11.75
CA ASP A 47 -35.96 -23.81 12.41
C ASP A 47 -35.76 -23.80 13.94
N LEU A 48 -36.12 -22.69 14.61
CA LEU A 48 -36.39 -22.70 16.04
C LEU A 48 -37.89 -22.50 16.26
N ASP A 49 -38.64 -23.61 16.22
CA ASP A 49 -40.01 -23.62 16.71
C ASP A 49 -40.29 -24.85 17.59
N ALA A 50 -41.13 -24.59 18.61
CA ALA A 50 -41.90 -25.55 19.40
C ALA A 50 -41.18 -26.39 20.49
N GLY A 51 -41.11 -25.82 21.70
CA GLY A 51 -40.92 -26.54 22.96
C GLY A 51 -41.96 -26.14 24.02
N GLU A 52 -43.06 -26.90 24.09
CA GLU A 52 -43.86 -27.26 25.28
C GLU A 52 -44.21 -26.18 26.33
N ARG A 53 -45.48 -25.76 26.32
CA ARG A 53 -46.21 -25.33 27.52
C ARG A 53 -47.32 -26.35 27.79
N ASP A 54 -47.21 -27.06 28.90
CA ASP A 54 -48.36 -27.71 29.53
C ASP A 54 -48.21 -27.67 31.07
N GLY A 55 -49.31 -27.31 31.74
CA GLY A 55 -49.56 -27.63 33.14
C GLY A 55 -49.51 -26.48 34.17
N GLY A 56 -50.68 -26.08 34.68
CA GLY A 56 -50.80 -25.62 36.07
C GLY A 56 -51.89 -24.60 36.39
N VAL A 57 -53.11 -25.07 36.64
CA VAL A 57 -54.21 -24.32 37.25
C VAL A 57 -53.90 -24.06 38.75
N GLY A 58 -54.18 -22.85 39.24
CA GLY A 58 -54.12 -22.51 40.67
C GLY A 58 -54.85 -21.21 40.98
N ASP A 59 -56.00 -21.36 41.64
CA ASP A 59 -56.98 -20.36 42.08
C ASP A 59 -56.52 -19.56 43.32
N ALA A 60 -57.29 -18.52 43.67
CA ALA A 60 -57.36 -17.79 44.95
C ALA A 60 -56.82 -16.34 45.02
N SER A 61 -57.79 -15.44 45.14
CA SER A 61 -57.84 -14.11 45.75
C SER A 61 -56.86 -13.82 46.90
N THR A 62 -56.29 -12.61 46.96
CA THR A 62 -56.25 -11.77 48.19
C THR A 62 -55.99 -10.30 47.83
N ASP A 63 -56.82 -9.41 48.37
CA ASP A 63 -56.59 -7.96 48.51
C ASP A 63 -55.33 -7.67 49.33
N GLY A 64 -54.62 -6.59 49.03
CA GLY A 64 -53.53 -6.10 49.89
C GLY A 64 -52.84 -4.84 49.36
N ASP A 65 -53.30 -3.69 49.85
CA ASP A 65 -52.66 -2.35 49.77
C ASP A 65 -51.17 -2.35 50.17
N VAL A 66 -50.29 -1.75 49.36
CA VAL A 66 -48.98 -1.15 49.72
C VAL A 66 -48.62 -0.06 48.66
N PRO A 67 -47.97 1.07 49.05
CA PRO A 67 -48.29 2.41 48.53
C PRO A 67 -47.35 2.93 47.42
N ASP A 68 -47.73 4.11 46.91
CA ASP A 68 -46.99 5.03 46.04
C ASP A 68 -45.46 4.94 46.15
N ALA A 69 -44.81 4.65 45.02
CA ALA A 69 -43.39 4.90 44.79
C ALA A 69 -43.24 6.02 43.75
N PRO A 70 -42.22 6.88 43.91
CA PRO A 70 -42.16 8.20 43.28
C PRO A 70 -41.62 8.14 41.85
N ASP A 71 -42.22 8.97 40.99
CA ASP A 71 -41.56 9.83 39.99
C ASP A 71 -40.11 9.47 39.61
N ASP A 72 -39.96 8.47 38.72
CA ASP A 72 -38.72 8.25 37.99
C ASP A 72 -38.62 9.31 36.89
N GLY A 73 -38.19 10.50 37.33
CA GLY A 73 -37.89 11.63 36.47
C GLY A 73 -36.91 11.21 35.36
N GLY A 74 -37.34 11.44 34.13
CA GLY A 74 -36.46 11.43 32.97
C GLY A 74 -35.27 12.34 33.20
N SER A 75 -34.13 11.73 33.46
CA SER A 75 -32.82 12.33 33.26
C SER A 75 -32.40 11.92 31.86
N ASP A 76 -32.75 12.76 30.88
CA ASP A 76 -32.08 12.84 29.58
C ASP A 76 -30.69 13.47 29.78
N ASP A 77 -29.90 12.98 30.76
CA ASP A 77 -28.47 13.24 30.80
C ASP A 77 -27.82 12.30 29.78
N ALA A 78 -27.86 12.74 28.52
CA ALA A 78 -26.85 12.39 27.53
C ALA A 78 -25.51 12.97 28.00
N SER A 79 -24.94 12.37 29.06
CA SER A 79 -23.52 12.52 29.30
C SER A 79 -22.85 11.83 28.11
N VAL A 80 -22.35 12.64 27.17
CA VAL A 80 -21.37 12.22 26.18
C VAL A 80 -20.24 11.57 26.97
N VAL A 81 -20.24 10.24 27.01
CA VAL A 81 -19.13 9.49 27.58
C VAL A 81 -17.99 9.70 26.60
N GLU A 82 -16.98 10.44 27.02
CA GLU A 82 -15.77 10.64 26.24
C GLU A 82 -15.10 9.28 26.05
N GLU A 83 -15.16 8.77 24.81
CA GLU A 83 -14.56 7.49 24.42
C GLU A 83 -13.08 7.48 24.75
N THR A 84 -12.76 6.77 25.83
CA THR A 84 -11.38 6.67 26.27
C THR A 84 -10.74 5.56 25.46
N CYS A 85 -9.76 5.91 24.62
CA CYS A 85 -8.87 5.01 23.88
C CYS A 85 -8.17 4.01 24.82
N THR A 86 -8.90 2.97 25.22
CA THR A 86 -8.41 1.98 26.16
C THR A 86 -8.24 0.69 25.37
N PRO A 87 -7.01 0.13 25.28
CA PRO A 87 -6.82 -1.19 24.69
C PRO A 87 -7.53 -2.20 25.60
N THR A 88 -8.79 -2.51 25.31
CA THR A 88 -9.53 -3.53 26.03
C THR A 88 -9.31 -4.88 25.35
N ASN A 89 -9.06 -5.91 26.16
CA ASN A 89 -8.93 -7.29 25.70
C ASN A 89 -10.30 -7.97 25.53
N ASP A 90 -11.37 -7.21 25.26
CA ASP A 90 -12.77 -7.68 25.24
C ASP A 90 -13.42 -7.37 23.88
N PRO A 91 -14.28 -8.23 23.31
CA PRO A 91 -14.92 -7.96 22.02
C PRO A 91 -16.19 -7.09 22.17
N GLN A 92 -16.17 -5.88 21.55
CA GLN A 92 -17.28 -5.10 20.93
C GLN A 92 -18.03 -3.97 21.68
N VAL A 93 -17.96 -2.71 21.16
CA VAL A 93 -19.06 -1.76 20.74
C VAL A 93 -18.48 -0.70 19.79
N ASP A 94 -18.97 -0.60 18.55
CA ASP A 94 -18.64 0.41 17.51
C ASP A 94 -19.55 1.64 17.65
N GLU A 95 -18.99 2.81 17.98
CA GLU A 95 -19.74 4.01 18.41
C GLU A 95 -20.14 4.96 17.27
N ASP A 96 -19.56 4.83 16.07
CA ASP A 96 -19.95 5.64 14.89
C ASP A 96 -20.70 4.84 13.80
N GLY A 97 -20.84 3.53 14.01
CA GLY A 97 -21.65 2.64 13.17
C GLY A 97 -21.14 2.53 11.75
N ASP A 98 -19.84 2.77 11.52
CA ASP A 98 -19.10 2.37 10.31
C ASP A 98 -18.70 0.89 10.31
N GLY A 99 -18.81 0.25 11.46
CA GLY A 99 -18.39 -1.11 11.73
C GLY A 99 -17.26 -1.24 12.76
N LEU A 100 -16.71 -0.16 13.36
CA LEU A 100 -15.53 -0.19 14.24
C LEU A 100 -15.60 0.67 15.54
N ILE A 101 -15.02 0.17 16.63
CA ILE A 101 -14.78 0.89 17.91
C ILE A 101 -13.51 1.74 17.78
N ASP A 102 -13.53 3.09 17.66
CA ASP A 102 -12.28 3.91 17.74
C ASP A 102 -12.35 5.47 17.57
N GLU A 103 -13.33 6.21 18.10
CA GLU A 103 -13.22 7.69 18.05
C GLU A 103 -12.10 8.22 19.00
N GLY A 104 -11.08 8.90 18.44
CA GLY A 104 -9.99 9.53 19.20
C GLY A 104 -8.62 8.85 19.16
N CYS A 105 -8.49 7.71 18.46
CA CYS A 105 -7.21 7.03 18.36
C CYS A 105 -6.20 7.78 17.48
N THR A 106 -4.97 7.98 17.98
CA THR A 106 -3.89 8.51 17.16
C THR A 106 -3.50 7.49 16.08
N TRP A 107 -3.54 7.91 14.83
CA TRP A 107 -3.03 7.14 13.71
C TRP A 107 -1.51 7.18 13.68
N SER A 108 -0.90 6.04 13.40
CA SER A 108 0.54 5.91 13.23
C SER A 108 0.87 5.20 11.93
N PHE A 109 2.05 5.49 11.39
CA PHE A 109 2.57 4.84 10.20
C PHE A 109 3.79 3.99 10.56
N SER A 110 3.92 2.82 9.95
CA SER A 110 5.17 2.06 10.07
C SER A 110 6.31 2.76 9.33
N ASN A 111 7.52 2.24 9.50
CA ASN A 111 8.63 2.62 8.62
C ASN A 111 8.22 2.38 7.16
N ALA A 112 8.35 3.42 6.34
CA ALA A 112 8.09 3.34 4.93
C ALA A 112 9.20 2.58 4.20
N HIS A 113 8.84 1.88 3.14
CA HIS A 113 9.77 1.22 2.22
C HIS A 113 9.36 1.49 0.77
N PRO A 114 10.30 1.52 -0.18
CA PRO A 114 9.96 1.65 -1.60
C PRO A 114 9.07 0.49 -2.05
N VAL A 115 8.19 0.72 -3.02
CA VAL A 115 7.25 -0.28 -3.58
C VAL A 115 7.65 -0.71 -4.97
N LEU A 116 8.25 0.23 -5.70
CA LEU A 116 8.73 0.06 -7.05
C LEU A 116 10.24 0.29 -7.01
N ASP A 117 10.98 -0.73 -7.44
CA ASP A 117 12.44 -0.69 -7.53
C ASP A 117 12.95 0.02 -8.79
N VAL A 118 12.03 0.34 -9.71
CA VAL A 118 12.39 0.99 -10.96
C VAL A 118 12.74 2.46 -10.68
N PRO A 119 13.95 2.92 -11.06
CA PRO A 119 14.20 4.35 -11.23
C PRO A 119 13.35 4.74 -12.43
N VAL A 120 12.16 5.26 -12.17
CA VAL A 120 11.18 5.40 -13.24
C VAL A 120 11.47 6.68 -14.05
N GLY A 121 12.69 6.78 -14.59
CA GLY A 121 13.21 7.88 -15.39
C GLY A 121 13.23 9.25 -14.68
N ALA A 122 13.77 10.26 -15.33
CA ALA A 122 13.64 11.67 -14.90
C ALA A 122 12.20 12.23 -15.03
N GLY A 123 11.21 11.34 -15.20
CA GLY A 123 9.81 11.68 -15.39
C GLY A 123 9.08 11.59 -14.06
N LEU A 124 8.31 12.63 -13.73
CA LEU A 124 7.61 12.72 -12.46
C LEU A 124 6.52 11.64 -12.38
N HIS A 125 6.66 10.76 -11.37
CA HIS A 125 5.64 9.80 -10.99
C HIS A 125 4.69 10.46 -10.05
N TRP A 126 3.42 10.32 -10.37
CA TRP A 126 2.43 10.95 -9.57
C TRP A 126 1.31 9.99 -9.21
N SER A 127 1.04 9.97 -7.91
CA SER A 127 -0.11 9.33 -7.29
C SER A 127 -0.26 7.82 -7.50
N PRO A 128 0.11 7.00 -6.50
CA PRO A 128 -0.39 5.63 -6.45
C PRO A 128 -1.91 5.60 -6.30
N ALA A 129 -2.55 4.61 -6.90
CA ALA A 129 -3.91 4.18 -6.61
C ALA A 129 -3.97 2.65 -6.68
N VAL A 130 -4.56 2.00 -5.69
CA VAL A 130 -4.55 0.53 -5.58
C VAL A 130 -5.94 -0.02 -5.86
N GLY A 131 -6.00 -1.06 -6.70
CA GLY A 131 -7.24 -1.79 -6.99
C GLY A 131 -7.78 -2.52 -5.75
N GLY A 132 -9.07 -2.91 -5.76
CA GLY A 132 -9.73 -3.46 -4.58
C GLY A 132 -9.16 -4.78 -4.06
N ASP A 133 -8.47 -5.56 -4.91
CA ASP A 133 -7.79 -6.80 -4.50
C ASP A 133 -6.40 -6.55 -3.88
N GLY A 134 -5.94 -5.29 -3.85
CA GLY A 134 -4.62 -4.93 -3.37
C GLY A 134 -3.48 -5.37 -4.28
N THR A 135 -3.70 -6.09 -5.37
CA THR A 135 -2.63 -6.70 -6.20
C THR A 135 -2.23 -5.86 -7.41
N ARG A 136 -2.96 -4.76 -7.67
CA ARG A 136 -2.76 -3.88 -8.82
C ARG A 136 -2.53 -2.45 -8.36
N LEU A 137 -1.40 -1.88 -8.77
CA LEU A 137 -1.01 -0.50 -8.48
C LEU A 137 -1.04 0.31 -9.77
N TYR A 138 -1.96 1.26 -9.81
CA TYR A 138 -2.10 2.27 -10.87
C TYR A 138 -1.31 3.50 -10.49
N PHE A 139 -0.62 4.10 -11.47
CA PHE A 139 0.10 5.35 -11.25
C PHE A 139 0.17 6.18 -12.52
N GLY A 140 0.21 7.50 -12.36
CA GLY A 140 0.44 8.43 -13.45
C GLY A 140 1.93 8.59 -13.72
N TYR A 141 2.30 8.61 -15.00
CA TYR A 141 3.65 8.90 -15.44
C TYR A 141 3.67 10.09 -16.39
N SER A 142 4.66 10.96 -16.19
CA SER A 142 4.96 12.09 -17.06
C SER A 142 6.31 11.89 -17.73
N GLY A 143 6.31 11.49 -19.01
CA GLY A 143 7.53 11.26 -19.80
C GLY A 143 7.26 11.29 -21.30
N GLU A 144 8.12 10.66 -22.11
CA GLU A 144 7.90 10.56 -23.57
C GLU A 144 6.59 9.85 -23.92
N SER A 145 6.12 8.97 -23.03
CA SER A 145 4.84 8.26 -23.13
C SER A 145 3.96 8.58 -21.92
N SER A 146 3.62 9.85 -21.70
CA SER A 146 2.73 10.23 -20.59
C SER A 146 1.41 9.44 -20.61
N GLY A 147 1.03 8.89 -19.47
CA GLY A 147 -0.12 7.99 -19.37
C GLY A 147 -0.33 7.38 -18.00
N VAL A 148 -1.29 6.46 -17.92
CA VAL A 148 -1.55 5.62 -16.76
C VAL A 148 -0.86 4.28 -16.94
N TYR A 149 -0.13 3.87 -15.91
CA TYR A 149 0.63 2.63 -15.89
C TYR A 149 0.13 1.69 -14.79
N LEU A 150 0.43 0.40 -14.96
CA LEU A 150 0.07 -0.67 -14.03
C LEU A 150 1.29 -1.47 -13.60
N ALA A 151 1.47 -1.59 -12.29
CA ALA A 151 2.32 -2.60 -11.67
C ALA A 151 1.44 -3.70 -11.03
N ARG A 152 1.94 -4.93 -10.97
CA ARG A 152 1.20 -6.07 -10.41
C ARG A 152 2.02 -6.82 -9.37
N ARG A 153 1.37 -7.33 -8.34
CA ARG A 153 1.95 -8.28 -7.38
C ARG A 153 1.15 -9.59 -7.39
N THR A 154 1.79 -10.70 -7.07
CA THR A 154 1.14 -12.02 -7.04
C THR A 154 0.27 -12.24 -5.81
N SER A 155 0.52 -11.49 -4.73
CA SER A 155 -0.25 -11.45 -3.49
C SER A 155 -0.04 -10.11 -2.79
N VAL A 156 -0.84 -9.80 -1.76
CA VAL A 156 -0.66 -8.57 -0.95
C VAL A 156 0.68 -8.49 -0.22
N ASP A 157 1.36 -9.61 -0.01
CA ASP A 157 2.70 -9.65 0.57
C ASP A 157 3.82 -9.51 -0.47
N ALA A 158 3.52 -9.75 -1.74
CA ALA A 158 4.52 -9.74 -2.80
C ALA A 158 4.91 -8.32 -3.26
N ARG A 159 6.04 -8.23 -3.98
CA ARG A 159 6.45 -7.01 -4.69
C ARG A 159 5.47 -6.66 -5.77
N PHE A 160 5.26 -5.36 -5.98
CA PHE A 160 4.79 -4.90 -7.26
C PHE A 160 5.93 -4.99 -8.27
N GLU A 161 5.75 -5.86 -9.24
CA GLU A 161 6.62 -6.00 -10.39
C GLU A 161 6.12 -5.04 -11.48
N LEU A 162 6.97 -4.11 -11.87
CA LEU A 162 6.93 -3.53 -13.20
C LEU A 162 7.62 -4.58 -14.06
N GLY A 163 6.92 -5.19 -15.03
CA GLY A 163 7.59 -6.05 -15.99
C GLY A 163 8.73 -5.30 -16.71
N ALA A 164 9.42 -5.96 -17.64
CA ALA A 164 10.50 -5.33 -18.40
C ALA A 164 10.12 -3.96 -19.03
N GLU A 165 8.82 -3.76 -19.31
CA GLU A 165 8.24 -2.45 -19.58
C GLU A 165 7.00 -2.24 -18.70
N PRO A 166 6.81 -1.05 -18.10
CA PRO A 166 5.61 -0.75 -17.36
C PRO A 166 4.41 -0.77 -18.32
N LEU A 167 3.34 -1.49 -17.95
CA LEU A 167 2.18 -1.65 -18.85
C LEU A 167 1.43 -0.32 -18.96
N LEU A 168 1.59 0.37 -20.08
CA LEU A 168 0.78 1.53 -20.44
C LEU A 168 -0.66 1.07 -20.65
N LEU A 169 -1.54 1.44 -19.72
CA LEU A 169 -2.97 1.13 -19.81
C LEU A 169 -3.71 2.14 -20.68
N LEU A 170 -3.32 3.41 -20.56
CA LEU A 170 -4.04 4.50 -21.20
C LEU A 170 -3.11 5.70 -21.43
N ALA A 171 -2.83 6.00 -22.70
CA ALA A 171 -2.03 7.16 -23.09
C ALA A 171 -2.76 8.47 -22.77
N SER A 172 -2.01 9.52 -22.42
CA SER A 172 -2.56 10.86 -22.23
C SER A 172 -3.31 11.34 -23.48
N PRO A 173 -4.52 11.93 -23.36
CA PRO A 173 -5.35 12.33 -24.50
C PRO A 173 -4.67 13.39 -25.39
N ASN A 174 -3.75 14.17 -24.86
CA ASN A 174 -3.12 15.31 -25.50
C ASN A 174 -1.60 15.37 -25.28
N SER A 175 -1.00 14.24 -24.85
CA SER A 175 0.42 14.15 -24.45
C SER A 175 0.80 14.99 -23.23
N ASP A 176 -0.16 15.64 -22.56
CA ASP A 176 0.11 16.34 -21.32
C ASP A 176 0.42 15.33 -20.20
N PRO A 177 1.19 15.75 -19.17
CA PRO A 177 1.46 14.93 -18.00
C PRO A 177 0.19 14.43 -17.31
N VAL A 178 0.20 13.15 -16.92
CA VAL A 178 -0.79 12.57 -16.01
C VAL A 178 -0.28 12.74 -14.58
N PHE A 179 -0.98 13.57 -13.80
CA PHE A 179 -0.54 13.99 -12.46
C PHE A 179 -1.20 13.23 -11.32
N VAL A 180 -2.43 12.76 -11.43
CA VAL A 180 -3.05 12.02 -10.34
C VAL A 180 -4.02 11.04 -10.94
N VAL A 181 -4.04 9.83 -10.40
CA VAL A 181 -4.95 8.76 -10.82
C VAL A 181 -5.77 8.31 -9.63
N ALA A 182 -7.05 8.05 -9.88
CA ALA A 182 -7.98 7.40 -8.98
C ALA A 182 -8.66 6.23 -9.71
N ILE A 183 -8.90 5.15 -9.00
CA ILE A 183 -9.57 3.95 -9.51
C ILE A 183 -10.60 3.49 -8.47
N ASP A 184 -11.76 3.00 -8.91
CA ASP A 184 -12.73 2.33 -8.03
C ASP A 184 -12.27 0.91 -7.66
N GLN A 185 -12.90 0.27 -6.65
CA GLN A 185 -12.47 -1.05 -6.19
C GLN A 185 -12.68 -2.15 -7.23
N ALA A 186 -13.74 -2.04 -8.02
CA ALA A 186 -14.00 -2.96 -9.13
C ALA A 186 -13.03 -2.77 -10.31
N GLU A 187 -12.22 -1.71 -10.26
CA GLU A 187 -11.32 -1.27 -11.30
C GLU A 187 -12.00 -1.07 -12.65
N THR A 188 -13.26 -0.64 -12.64
CA THR A 188 -14.07 -0.36 -13.83
C THR A 188 -14.10 1.11 -14.21
N THR A 189 -13.85 2.01 -13.25
CA THR A 189 -13.83 3.46 -13.46
C THR A 189 -12.47 4.00 -13.04
N LEU A 190 -11.80 4.66 -13.99
CA LEU A 190 -10.58 5.42 -13.74
C LEU A 190 -10.86 6.91 -13.93
N VAL A 191 -10.37 7.73 -13.00
CA VAL A 191 -10.34 9.19 -13.16
C VAL A 191 -8.90 9.67 -13.03
N ALA A 192 -8.45 10.48 -13.98
CA ALA A 192 -7.10 11.04 -13.98
C ALA A 192 -7.11 12.56 -14.15
N GLN A 193 -6.15 13.22 -13.51
CA GLN A 193 -5.81 14.62 -13.75
C GLN A 193 -4.76 14.71 -14.86
N VAL A 194 -5.11 15.38 -15.97
CA VAL A 194 -4.23 15.65 -17.11
C VAL A 194 -4.24 17.14 -17.41
N GLY A 195 -3.08 17.80 -17.28
CA GLY A 195 -3.00 19.26 -17.54
C GLY A 195 -3.91 20.14 -16.66
N GLY A 196 -4.38 19.65 -15.51
CA GLY A 196 -5.33 20.35 -14.63
C GLY A 196 -6.81 20.11 -14.95
N VAL A 197 -7.09 19.24 -15.93
CA VAL A 197 -8.43 18.80 -16.31
C VAL A 197 -8.61 17.35 -15.84
N LEU A 198 -9.82 17.02 -15.38
CA LEU A 198 -10.20 15.67 -14.99
C LEU A 198 -10.77 14.92 -16.19
N PHE A 199 -10.21 13.75 -16.46
CA PHE A 199 -10.69 12.82 -17.46
C PHE A 199 -11.11 11.51 -16.79
N ARG A 200 -12.21 10.92 -17.29
CA ARG A 200 -12.70 9.60 -16.92
C ARG A 200 -12.46 8.63 -18.05
N ALA A 201 -12.10 7.40 -17.72
CA ALA A 201 -12.15 6.25 -18.63
C ALA A 201 -12.82 5.07 -17.92
N GLU A 202 -13.57 4.28 -18.68
CA GLU A 202 -14.36 3.16 -18.13
C GLU A 202 -14.07 1.86 -18.89
N ARG A 203 -14.27 0.73 -18.22
CA ARG A 203 -14.22 -0.60 -18.81
C ARG A 203 -15.21 -1.55 -18.15
N PRO A 204 -15.63 -2.64 -18.83
CA PRO A 204 -16.60 -3.56 -18.27
C PRO A 204 -16.08 -4.35 -17.05
N THR A 205 -14.84 -4.82 -17.11
CA THR A 205 -14.20 -5.58 -16.02
C THR A 205 -12.73 -5.20 -15.85
N ALA A 206 -12.13 -5.53 -14.70
CA ALA A 206 -10.72 -5.24 -14.41
C ALA A 206 -9.70 -5.84 -15.41
N GLY A 207 -10.11 -6.87 -16.18
CA GLY A 207 -9.28 -7.50 -17.20
C GLY A 207 -9.36 -6.83 -18.58
N ASP A 208 -10.36 -6.00 -18.82
CA ASP A 208 -10.59 -5.34 -20.10
C ASP A 208 -9.71 -4.10 -20.27
N ALA A 209 -9.58 -3.65 -21.53
CA ALA A 209 -8.97 -2.37 -21.84
C ALA A 209 -9.92 -1.22 -21.46
N PHE A 210 -9.36 -0.10 -20.97
CA PHE A 210 -10.12 1.13 -20.79
C PHE A 210 -10.59 1.70 -22.13
N GLY A 211 -11.79 2.27 -22.13
CA GLY A 211 -12.31 3.06 -23.24
C GLY A 211 -11.60 4.39 -23.42
N ALA A 212 -12.12 5.21 -24.34
CA ALA A 212 -11.59 6.55 -24.59
C ALA A 212 -11.79 7.48 -23.38
N TRP A 213 -10.89 8.47 -23.25
CA TRP A 213 -11.03 9.54 -22.28
C TRP A 213 -12.28 10.38 -22.53
N ILE A 214 -12.99 10.66 -21.45
CA ILE A 214 -14.13 11.58 -21.40
C ILE A 214 -13.77 12.70 -20.43
N GLU A 215 -13.72 13.94 -20.91
CA GLU A 215 -13.53 15.11 -20.03
C GLU A 215 -14.74 15.26 -19.10
N ILE A 216 -14.48 15.37 -17.79
CA ILE A 216 -15.53 15.49 -16.76
C ILE A 216 -15.48 16.82 -15.98
N GLY A 217 -14.48 17.67 -16.24
CA GLY A 217 -14.42 19.03 -15.71
C GLY A 217 -13.01 19.45 -15.24
N ASN A 218 -12.92 20.65 -14.67
CA ASN A 218 -11.68 21.18 -14.12
C ASN A 218 -11.52 20.77 -12.65
N GLY A 219 -10.33 20.28 -12.31
CA GLY A 219 -10.02 19.83 -10.96
C GLY A 219 -8.67 19.13 -10.87
N THR A 220 -8.20 18.96 -9.66
CA THR A 220 -6.94 18.28 -9.36
C THR A 220 -7.14 17.24 -8.26
N HIS A 221 -6.18 16.33 -8.16
CA HIS A 221 -6.13 15.33 -7.08
C HIS A 221 -7.43 14.50 -6.89
N PRO A 222 -7.98 13.87 -7.94
CA PRO A 222 -9.19 13.06 -7.81
C PRO A 222 -8.98 11.87 -6.86
N THR A 223 -10.07 11.43 -6.25
CA THR A 223 -10.26 10.14 -5.58
C THR A 223 -11.68 9.64 -5.81
N LEU A 224 -11.85 8.33 -5.91
CA LEU A 224 -13.13 7.68 -6.13
C LEU A 224 -13.50 6.84 -4.91
N ARG A 225 -14.79 6.84 -4.55
CA ARG A 225 -15.34 5.85 -3.61
C ARG A 225 -15.23 4.46 -4.23
N GLY A 226 -15.26 3.41 -3.39
CA GLY A 226 -15.05 2.02 -3.81
C GLY A 226 -16.03 1.55 -4.88
N ASP A 227 -17.27 2.03 -4.87
CA ASP A 227 -18.30 1.73 -5.88
C ASP A 227 -18.24 2.63 -7.14
N GLY A 228 -17.31 3.58 -7.17
CA GLY A 228 -17.15 4.54 -8.26
C GLY A 228 -18.31 5.53 -8.41
N LEU A 229 -19.23 5.65 -7.44
CA LEU A 229 -20.41 6.53 -7.55
C LEU A 229 -20.19 7.95 -7.01
N GLU A 230 -19.05 8.19 -6.37
CA GLU A 230 -18.66 9.48 -5.82
C GLU A 230 -17.21 9.78 -6.16
N LEU A 231 -17.00 10.98 -6.70
CA LEU A 231 -15.70 11.55 -7.01
C LEU A 231 -15.45 12.72 -6.07
N ILE A 232 -14.36 12.68 -5.33
CA ILE A 232 -13.88 13.82 -4.53
C ILE A 232 -12.61 14.35 -5.19
N TYR A 233 -12.49 15.66 -5.30
CA TYR A 233 -11.35 16.30 -5.94
C TYR A 233 -11.16 17.72 -5.41
N VAL A 234 -10.01 18.31 -5.73
CA VAL A 234 -9.69 19.70 -5.41
C VAL A 234 -10.11 20.58 -6.59
N GLN A 235 -10.91 21.59 -6.32
CA GLN A 235 -11.26 22.63 -7.29
C GLN A 235 -10.84 23.99 -6.74
N THR A 236 -9.89 24.63 -7.42
CA THR A 236 -9.18 25.83 -6.94
C THR A 236 -8.41 25.53 -5.66
N ASP A 237 -9.08 25.58 -4.52
CA ASP A 237 -8.56 25.40 -3.18
C ASP A 237 -9.59 24.71 -2.27
N ARG A 238 -10.63 24.09 -2.81
CA ARG A 238 -11.70 23.44 -2.03
C ARG A 238 -11.83 21.98 -2.40
N LEU A 239 -12.12 21.15 -1.38
CA LEU A 239 -12.58 19.79 -1.58
C LEU A 239 -14.04 19.81 -2.01
N VAL A 240 -14.28 19.35 -3.22
CA VAL A 240 -15.61 19.19 -3.79
C VAL A 240 -15.90 17.72 -4.06
N ARG A 241 -17.16 17.34 -3.95
CA ARG A 241 -17.66 16.02 -4.31
C ARG A 241 -18.63 16.13 -5.48
N ALA A 242 -18.60 15.17 -6.38
CA ALA A 242 -19.60 14.99 -7.42
C ALA A 242 -20.10 13.54 -7.39
N THR A 243 -21.41 13.35 -7.36
CA THR A 243 -22.04 12.03 -7.27
C THR A 243 -22.73 11.65 -8.56
N ARG A 244 -22.90 10.35 -8.79
CA ARG A 244 -23.71 9.80 -9.88
C ARG A 244 -24.60 8.67 -9.36
N SER A 245 -25.74 8.46 -10.01
CA SER A 245 -26.72 7.44 -9.59
C SER A 245 -26.36 6.02 -10.04
N ALA A 246 -25.46 5.87 -11.01
CA ALA A 246 -24.95 4.59 -11.48
C ALA A 246 -23.60 4.80 -12.16
N SER A 247 -22.79 3.73 -12.26
CA SER A 247 -21.48 3.77 -12.93
C SER A 247 -21.57 4.17 -14.40
N SER A 248 -22.68 3.91 -15.09
CA SER A 248 -22.89 4.31 -16.49
C SER A 248 -23.38 5.74 -16.69
N ARG A 249 -23.54 6.52 -15.61
CA ARG A 249 -23.99 7.91 -15.67
C ARG A 249 -22.83 8.87 -15.48
N ASP A 250 -23.02 10.09 -15.94
CA ASP A 250 -22.08 11.19 -15.68
C ASP A 250 -22.21 11.65 -14.23
N PHE A 251 -21.09 12.18 -13.70
CA PHE A 251 -21.09 12.86 -12.42
C PHE A 251 -21.96 14.13 -12.49
N GLY A 252 -22.77 14.34 -11.46
CA GLY A 252 -23.58 15.52 -11.31
C GLY A 252 -22.76 16.79 -11.02
N PRO A 253 -23.43 17.93 -10.81
CA PRO A 253 -22.75 19.16 -10.43
C PRO A 253 -22.00 18.98 -9.09
N PRO A 254 -20.82 19.59 -8.93
CA PRO A 254 -20.06 19.47 -7.68
C PRO A 254 -20.76 20.19 -6.53
N SER A 255 -20.65 19.61 -5.34
CA SER A 255 -21.00 20.22 -4.05
C SER A 255 -19.78 20.25 -3.13
N SER A 256 -19.82 20.97 -2.00
CA SER A 256 -18.75 20.88 -0.99
C SER A 256 -18.65 19.43 -0.49
N ALA A 257 -17.43 18.91 -0.39
CA ALA A 257 -17.15 17.65 0.31
C ALA A 257 -16.90 17.91 1.80
N LEU A 258 -16.21 19.02 2.10
CA LEU A 258 -15.84 19.50 3.43
C LEU A 258 -16.08 21.01 3.48
N GLU A 259 -16.63 21.56 4.56
CA GLU A 259 -17.00 22.99 4.62
C GLU A 259 -15.79 23.92 4.79
N SER A 260 -14.75 23.51 5.54
CA SER A 260 -13.58 24.38 5.81
C SER A 260 -12.21 23.72 5.59
N ALA A 261 -12.06 23.01 4.47
CA ALA A 261 -10.83 22.27 4.14
C ALA A 261 -9.52 23.07 4.03
N GLY A 262 -9.57 24.41 3.98
CA GLY A 262 -8.41 25.25 3.66
C GLY A 262 -7.75 24.82 2.34
N SER A 263 -6.43 25.00 2.21
CA SER A 263 -5.65 24.57 1.05
C SER A 263 -5.44 23.04 1.01
N ALA A 264 -6.53 22.28 0.94
CA ALA A 264 -6.51 20.82 0.94
C ALA A 264 -5.99 20.25 -0.38
N GLN A 265 -5.19 19.18 -0.28
CA GLN A 265 -4.57 18.49 -1.40
C GLN A 265 -4.67 16.97 -1.23
N PHE A 266 -4.52 16.23 -2.32
CA PHE A 266 -4.46 14.76 -2.33
C PHE A 266 -5.56 14.04 -1.52
N PRO A 267 -6.85 14.38 -1.68
CA PRO A 267 -7.92 13.67 -0.98
C PRO A 267 -7.92 12.19 -1.33
N ARG A 268 -8.19 11.33 -0.36
CA ARG A 268 -8.38 9.89 -0.49
C ARG A 268 -9.54 9.44 0.35
N VAL A 269 -10.62 9.06 -0.32
CA VAL A 269 -11.79 8.52 0.34
C VAL A 269 -11.63 7.01 0.49
N THR A 270 -12.05 6.47 1.64
CA THR A 270 -12.12 5.02 1.86
C THR A 270 -13.17 4.39 0.95
N PRO A 271 -13.07 3.07 0.68
CA PRO A 271 -14.01 2.40 -0.19
C PRO A 271 -15.49 2.50 0.22
N ASP A 272 -15.78 2.48 1.52
CA ASP A 272 -17.11 2.68 2.10
C ASP A 272 -17.65 4.12 1.94
N GLY A 273 -16.75 5.06 1.64
CA GLY A 273 -17.06 6.49 1.54
C GLY A 273 -17.08 7.23 2.86
N ARG A 274 -16.76 6.62 4.01
CA ARG A 274 -16.98 7.24 5.33
C ARG A 274 -15.79 8.01 5.88
N THR A 275 -14.58 7.67 5.47
CA THR A 275 -13.36 8.35 5.89
C THR A 275 -12.69 9.04 4.71
N LEU A 276 -12.26 10.28 4.90
CA LEU A 276 -11.51 11.08 3.94
C LEU A 276 -10.17 11.47 4.54
N PHE A 277 -9.10 10.96 3.95
CA PHE A 277 -7.75 11.41 4.21
C PHE A 277 -7.42 12.56 3.25
N TYR A 278 -6.75 13.61 3.71
CA TYR A 278 -6.30 14.69 2.84
C TYR A 278 -5.11 15.41 3.43
N GLN A 279 -4.34 16.10 2.60
CA GLN A 279 -3.24 16.95 3.07
C GLN A 279 -3.76 18.37 3.28
N GLY A 280 -3.64 18.89 4.50
CA GLY A 280 -4.01 20.26 4.85
C GLY A 280 -2.91 21.29 4.56
N ALA A 281 -3.16 22.52 4.99
CA ALA A 281 -2.16 23.59 4.94
C ALA A 281 -0.87 23.21 5.68
N GLY A 282 0.29 23.44 5.07
CA GLY A 282 1.58 23.06 5.65
C GLY A 282 1.95 21.59 5.47
N GLY A 283 1.20 20.84 4.66
CA GLY A 283 1.58 19.46 4.30
C GLY A 283 1.18 18.39 5.32
N SER A 284 0.51 18.77 6.41
CA SER A 284 0.02 17.82 7.42
C SER A 284 -1.06 16.91 6.83
N LEU A 285 -0.95 15.59 7.03
CA LEU A 285 -2.04 14.67 6.72
C LEU A 285 -3.14 14.82 7.79
N ARG A 286 -4.37 14.95 7.29
CA ARG A 286 -5.61 15.19 8.00
C ARG A 286 -6.63 14.09 7.68
N ILE A 287 -7.56 13.89 8.58
CA ILE A 287 -8.62 12.89 8.47
C ILE A 287 -9.94 13.59 8.77
N ALA A 288 -10.96 13.29 7.98
CA ALA A 288 -12.34 13.72 8.19
C ALA A 288 -13.26 12.51 8.04
N SER A 289 -14.30 12.42 8.84
CA SER A 289 -15.28 11.33 8.81
C SER A 289 -16.68 11.84 8.46
N ARG A 290 -17.59 10.92 8.15
CA ARG A 290 -19.02 11.21 8.03
C ARG A 290 -19.86 9.98 8.39
N PRO A 291 -21.06 10.18 8.95
CA PRO A 291 -21.92 9.07 9.36
C PRO A 291 -22.53 8.32 8.15
N SER A 292 -22.69 9.00 7.02
CA SER A 292 -23.29 8.41 5.83
C SER A 292 -22.85 9.11 4.54
N ASN A 293 -23.00 8.41 3.42
CA ASN A 293 -22.49 8.84 2.11
C ASN A 293 -23.21 10.05 1.50
N ASP A 294 -24.40 10.39 2.00
CA ASP A 294 -25.19 11.55 1.60
C ASP A 294 -24.85 12.82 2.39
N VAL A 295 -24.18 12.69 3.54
CA VAL A 295 -23.75 13.81 4.39
C VAL A 295 -22.35 14.29 3.97
N ALA A 296 -22.02 15.57 4.23
CA ALA A 296 -20.67 16.08 4.05
C ALA A 296 -19.73 15.52 5.11
N PHE A 297 -18.42 15.57 4.87
CA PHE A 297 -17.44 15.24 5.91
C PHE A 297 -17.44 16.31 7.01
N SER A 298 -17.28 15.90 8.27
CA SER A 298 -17.09 16.81 9.40
C SER A 298 -15.65 17.34 9.43
N ASP A 299 -15.45 18.50 10.04
CA ASP A 299 -14.13 19.11 10.25
C ASP A 299 -13.43 18.56 11.51
N ASP A 300 -13.73 17.33 11.92
CA ASP A 300 -13.07 16.67 13.06
C ASP A 300 -11.65 16.26 12.67
N ASP A 301 -10.80 17.29 12.54
CA ASP A 301 -9.44 17.21 12.04
C ASP A 301 -8.55 16.55 13.09
N ILE A 302 -8.33 15.25 12.93
CA ILE A 302 -7.36 14.51 13.75
C ILE A 302 -5.98 14.69 13.10
N PRO A 303 -5.05 15.47 13.70
CA PRO A 303 -3.73 15.63 13.14
C PRO A 303 -2.97 14.31 13.21
N THR A 304 -2.37 13.91 12.10
CA THR A 304 -1.49 12.74 12.06
C THR A 304 -0.04 13.17 12.27
N GLY A 305 0.69 12.46 13.13
CA GLY A 305 2.12 12.70 13.34
C GLY A 305 2.97 11.96 12.31
N GLY A 306 3.95 12.63 11.71
CA GLY A 306 5.07 11.98 11.02
C GLY A 306 4.84 11.56 9.56
N PHE A 307 3.77 12.02 8.90
CA PHE A 307 3.61 11.81 7.46
C PHE A 307 4.51 12.79 6.67
N PRO A 308 5.26 12.35 5.64
CA PRO A 308 6.16 13.21 4.89
C PRO A 308 5.42 14.31 4.13
N GLU A 309 5.88 15.56 4.27
CA GLU A 309 5.33 16.73 3.59
C GLU A 309 5.37 16.57 2.05
N GLY A 310 4.35 17.08 1.35
CA GLY A 310 4.32 17.20 -0.12
C GLY A 310 4.09 15.92 -0.93
N SER A 311 3.56 14.85 -0.34
CA SER A 311 3.40 13.56 -1.02
C SER A 311 1.97 13.27 -1.50
N SER A 312 1.82 12.81 -2.74
CA SER A 312 0.57 12.16 -3.16
C SER A 312 0.52 10.78 -2.55
N PHE A 313 -0.60 10.43 -1.92
CA PHE A 313 -0.76 9.13 -1.26
C PHE A 313 -2.01 8.40 -1.72
N SER A 314 -2.20 7.14 -1.34
CA SER A 314 -3.41 6.32 -1.50
C SER A 314 -3.46 5.36 -0.33
N VAL A 315 -4.61 5.25 0.30
CA VAL A 315 -4.83 4.31 1.40
C VAL A 315 -5.59 3.11 0.84
N HIS A 316 -5.16 1.91 1.21
CA HIS A 316 -5.85 0.66 0.93
C HIS A 316 -6.28 0.04 2.27
N PRO A 317 -7.48 0.39 2.79
CA PRO A 317 -7.92 -0.04 4.10
C PRO A 317 -7.94 -1.56 4.30
N PRO A 318 -8.33 -2.41 3.33
CA PRO A 318 -8.37 -3.86 3.52
C PRO A 318 -7.01 -4.46 3.91
N THR A 319 -5.91 -3.88 3.46
CA THR A 319 -4.54 -4.33 3.78
C THR A 319 -3.85 -3.44 4.80
N ARG A 320 -4.51 -2.38 5.28
CA ARG A 320 -3.93 -1.35 6.16
C ARG A 320 -2.66 -0.73 5.57
N GLU A 321 -2.63 -0.51 4.27
CA GLU A 321 -1.47 0.06 3.58
C GLU A 321 -1.75 1.51 3.19
N VAL A 322 -0.72 2.35 3.32
CA VAL A 322 -0.64 3.63 2.62
C VAL A 322 0.48 3.55 1.59
N PHE A 323 0.16 3.92 0.36
CA PHE A 323 1.11 4.09 -0.72
C PHE A 323 1.32 5.58 -0.93
N PHE A 324 2.55 6.06 -1.09
CA PHE A 324 2.79 7.49 -1.28
C PHE A 324 4.03 7.79 -2.10
N VAL A 325 4.05 8.93 -2.77
CA VAL A 325 5.25 9.41 -3.49
C VAL A 325 6.05 10.28 -2.55
N ALA A 326 7.25 9.84 -2.14
CA ALA A 326 8.12 10.70 -1.34
C ALA A 326 8.77 11.77 -2.23
N VAL A 327 8.63 13.03 -1.85
CA VAL A 327 9.26 14.17 -2.54
C VAL A 327 10.24 14.82 -1.57
N GLY A 328 11.55 14.65 -1.79
CA GLY A 328 12.58 15.23 -0.92
C GLY A 328 14.00 14.74 -1.21
N GLU A 329 15.01 15.53 -0.84
CA GLU A 329 16.45 15.25 -1.04
C GLU A 329 16.96 14.04 -0.23
N ASP A 330 16.26 13.70 0.87
CA ASP A 330 16.64 12.61 1.77
C ASP A 330 16.07 11.24 1.38
N GLY A 331 15.28 11.16 0.30
CA GLY A 331 14.69 9.91 -0.20
C GLY A 331 15.62 9.16 -1.19
N PRO A 332 15.78 7.82 -1.10
CA PRO A 332 16.58 6.98 -2.02
C PRO A 332 16.42 7.21 -3.53
N ALA A 333 15.28 7.72 -3.96
CA ALA A 333 15.07 8.25 -5.30
C ALA A 333 14.08 9.38 -5.13
N THR A 334 14.35 10.55 -5.70
CA THR A 334 13.50 11.75 -5.53
C THR A 334 12.05 11.58 -6.03
N GLN A 335 11.69 10.40 -6.57
CA GLN A 335 10.41 10.10 -7.24
C GLN A 335 10.03 8.60 -7.19
N SER A 336 10.16 7.91 -6.06
CA SER A 336 9.66 6.53 -5.91
C SER A 336 8.30 6.47 -5.21
N ILE A 337 7.52 5.42 -5.49
CA ILE A 337 6.31 5.08 -4.71
C ILE A 337 6.77 4.26 -3.50
N TRP A 338 6.31 4.66 -2.33
CA TRP A 338 6.57 4.07 -1.03
C TRP A 338 5.31 3.43 -0.47
N ARG A 339 5.50 2.49 0.45
CA ARG A 339 4.45 1.82 1.21
C ARG A 339 4.78 1.88 2.68
N ALA A 340 3.77 2.14 3.48
CA ALA A 340 3.81 1.99 4.93
C ALA A 340 2.52 1.30 5.40
N GLU A 341 2.57 0.71 6.58
CA GLU A 341 1.39 0.26 7.30
C GLU A 341 0.73 1.46 7.96
N VAL A 342 -0.59 1.40 8.04
CA VAL A 342 -1.42 2.33 8.79
C VAL A 342 -1.97 1.60 10.01
N CYS A 343 -1.58 2.04 11.21
CA CYS A 343 -2.06 1.43 12.46
C CYS A 343 -2.82 2.45 13.31
N ARG A 344 -3.82 1.94 14.02
CA ARG A 344 -4.52 2.63 15.10
C ARG A 344 -4.09 1.98 16.42
N ASN A 345 -3.91 2.82 17.44
CA ASN A 345 -3.49 2.52 18.82
C ASN A 345 -3.53 1.01 19.23
N PRO A 346 -2.41 0.40 19.66
CA PRO A 346 -1.08 0.99 19.78
C PRO A 346 -0.47 1.36 18.43
N GLY A 347 0.59 2.16 18.44
CA GLY A 347 1.33 2.46 17.22
C GLY A 347 1.80 1.19 16.50
N CYS A 348 2.10 1.29 15.20
CA CYS A 348 2.50 0.10 14.42
C CYS A 348 3.60 -0.69 15.12
N PRO A 349 3.39 -2.01 15.36
CA PRO A 349 4.40 -2.81 16.01
C PRO A 349 5.68 -2.72 15.17
N PRO A 350 6.86 -2.58 15.81
CA PRO A 350 8.10 -2.52 15.07
C PRO A 350 8.27 -3.82 14.29
N ARG A 351 8.15 -3.73 12.97
CA ARG A 351 8.35 -4.87 12.07
C ARG A 351 9.80 -5.30 12.18
N ARG A 352 10.03 -6.47 12.76
CA ARG A 352 11.34 -7.12 12.76
C ARG A 352 11.45 -7.91 11.48
N THR A 353 12.39 -7.53 10.63
CA THR A 353 12.78 -8.35 9.49
C THR A 353 13.34 -9.66 10.04
N GLU A 354 12.66 -10.77 9.79
CA GLU A 354 13.15 -12.09 10.17
C GLU A 354 14.17 -12.56 9.13
N CYS A 355 15.43 -12.62 9.55
CA CYS A 355 16.52 -13.01 8.68
C CYS A 355 16.90 -14.49 8.86
N PRO A 356 17.23 -15.20 7.76
CA PRO A 356 17.80 -16.54 7.86
C PRO A 356 19.05 -16.57 8.74
N LEU A 357 19.36 -17.74 9.31
CA LEU A 357 20.54 -17.90 10.16
C LEU A 357 21.83 -17.46 9.43
N GLY A 358 22.56 -16.54 10.07
CA GLY A 358 23.79 -15.94 9.54
C GLY A 358 23.60 -14.59 8.85
N PHE A 359 22.36 -14.14 8.66
CA PHE A 359 22.04 -12.80 8.19
C PHE A 359 21.55 -11.92 9.35
N GLU A 360 21.83 -10.62 9.28
CA GLU A 360 21.35 -9.60 10.20
C GLU A 360 20.36 -8.67 9.50
N ALA A 361 19.30 -8.29 10.20
CA ALA A 361 18.33 -7.33 9.71
C ALA A 361 18.91 -5.91 9.75
N VAL A 362 19.02 -5.27 8.59
CA VAL A 362 19.35 -3.85 8.47
C VAL A 362 18.24 -3.16 7.68
N GLY A 363 17.35 -2.47 8.38
CA GLY A 363 16.10 -1.98 7.79
C GLY A 363 15.17 -3.14 7.41
N THR A 364 14.66 -3.12 6.18
CA THR A 364 13.80 -4.19 5.64
C THR A 364 14.59 -5.37 5.08
N ASN A 365 15.90 -5.24 4.90
CA ASN A 365 16.72 -6.22 4.21
C ASN A 365 17.56 -7.04 5.19
N CYS A 366 17.98 -8.23 4.74
CA CYS A 366 18.84 -9.12 5.50
C CYS A 366 20.23 -9.14 4.87
N TYR A 367 21.28 -8.87 5.65
CA TYR A 367 22.65 -8.80 5.14
C TYR A 367 23.57 -9.80 5.84
N GLU A 368 24.56 -10.28 5.10
CA GLU A 368 25.66 -11.07 5.64
C GLU A 368 26.97 -10.53 5.07
N ARG A 369 27.89 -10.09 5.94
CA ARG A 369 29.29 -9.85 5.55
C ARG A 369 30.03 -11.18 5.60
N SER A 370 30.52 -11.66 4.46
CA SER A 370 31.16 -12.97 4.37
C SER A 370 32.38 -13.05 5.30
N PRO A 371 32.62 -14.18 5.99
CA PRO A 371 33.81 -14.38 6.80
C PRO A 371 35.08 -14.60 5.95
N SER A 372 34.91 -14.93 4.67
CA SER A 372 36.00 -15.10 3.70
C SER A 372 36.28 -13.82 2.93
N THR A 373 37.40 -13.78 2.18
CA THR A 373 37.71 -12.69 1.27
C THR A 373 37.87 -13.20 -0.16
N PHE A 374 37.53 -12.37 -1.13
CA PHE A 374 37.50 -12.71 -2.54
C PHE A 374 38.28 -11.67 -3.36
N THR A 375 39.11 -12.16 -4.28
CA THR A 375 39.90 -11.32 -5.19
C THR A 375 39.11 -10.85 -6.41
N THR A 376 37.98 -11.49 -6.72
CA THR A 376 37.14 -11.18 -7.89
C THR A 376 35.69 -11.02 -7.48
N LEU A 377 34.93 -10.20 -8.21
CA LEU A 377 33.49 -10.04 -8.00
C LEU A 377 32.75 -11.36 -8.26
N GLY A 378 33.17 -12.11 -9.28
CA GLY A 378 32.55 -13.40 -9.63
C GLY A 378 32.55 -14.38 -8.46
N ALA A 379 33.69 -14.55 -7.80
CA ALA A 379 33.80 -15.43 -6.63
C ALA A 379 32.97 -14.94 -5.43
N ALA A 380 32.92 -13.62 -5.20
CA ALA A 380 32.07 -13.02 -4.17
C ALA A 380 30.59 -13.25 -4.45
N ARG A 381 30.17 -13.12 -5.72
CA ARG A 381 28.81 -13.38 -6.17
C ARG A 381 28.43 -14.85 -6.00
N ASP A 382 29.29 -15.75 -6.43
CA ASP A 382 29.07 -17.20 -6.30
C ASP A 382 28.89 -17.60 -4.84
N TYR A 383 29.69 -17.00 -3.92
CA TYR A 383 29.50 -17.18 -2.49
C TYR A 383 28.09 -16.78 -2.04
N CYS A 384 27.62 -15.57 -2.39
CA CYS A 384 26.27 -15.14 -2.00
C CYS A 384 25.18 -16.05 -2.59
N MET A 385 25.33 -16.52 -3.83
CA MET A 385 24.37 -17.47 -4.42
C MET A 385 24.29 -18.78 -3.65
N THR A 386 25.40 -19.30 -3.10
CA THR A 386 25.37 -20.50 -2.23
C THR A 386 24.61 -20.31 -0.92
N ARG A 387 24.33 -19.04 -0.56
CA ARG A 387 23.56 -18.64 0.63
C ARG A 387 22.11 -18.26 0.27
N GLU A 388 21.67 -18.54 -0.96
CA GLU A 388 20.37 -18.11 -1.50
C GLU A 388 20.19 -16.58 -1.44
N ALA A 389 21.30 -15.85 -1.64
CA ALA A 389 21.38 -14.39 -1.60
C ALA A 389 22.01 -13.83 -2.88
N THR A 390 21.91 -12.52 -3.08
CA THR A 390 22.67 -11.77 -4.09
C THR A 390 23.82 -11.03 -3.43
N LEU A 391 24.74 -10.47 -4.22
CA LEU A 391 25.57 -9.39 -3.70
C LEU A 391 24.67 -8.20 -3.35
N ALA A 392 25.05 -7.46 -2.33
CA ALA A 392 24.25 -6.38 -1.80
C ALA A 392 24.20 -5.18 -2.75
N SER A 393 22.99 -4.68 -2.88
CA SER A 393 22.64 -3.38 -3.42
C SER A 393 22.53 -2.40 -2.27
N VAL A 394 22.91 -1.15 -2.51
CA VAL A 394 22.76 -0.09 -1.51
C VAL A 394 22.06 1.06 -2.21
N ALA A 395 20.73 1.04 -2.12
CA ALA A 395 19.83 1.89 -2.86
C ALA A 395 19.72 3.31 -2.28
N SER A 396 20.21 3.53 -1.05
CA SER A 396 20.11 4.85 -0.42
C SER A 396 21.27 5.20 0.50
N PHE A 397 21.44 6.50 0.72
CA PHE A 397 22.38 7.01 1.72
C PHE A 397 22.00 6.58 3.15
N GLY A 398 20.72 6.56 3.48
CA GLY A 398 20.23 6.10 4.79
C GLY A 398 20.51 4.60 5.04
N GLU A 399 20.33 3.77 4.02
CA GLU A 399 20.69 2.35 4.07
C GLU A 399 22.19 2.17 4.29
N ARG A 400 23.02 2.92 3.56
CA ARG A 400 24.47 2.90 3.76
C ARG A 400 24.86 3.23 5.21
N ILE A 401 24.33 4.31 5.78
CA ILE A 401 24.59 4.68 7.18
C ILE A 401 24.19 3.55 8.13
N ASN A 402 23.04 2.92 7.87
CA ASN A 402 22.59 1.80 8.70
C ASN A 402 23.52 0.59 8.60
N LEU A 403 24.02 0.27 7.40
CA LEU A 403 24.98 -0.80 7.19
C LEU A 403 26.36 -0.51 7.82
N GLU A 404 26.81 0.75 7.80
CA GLU A 404 28.03 1.18 8.51
C GLU A 404 27.84 1.02 10.03
N ARG A 405 26.69 1.45 10.56
CA ARG A 405 26.37 1.36 12.00
C ARG A 405 26.29 -0.09 12.52
N THR A 406 25.87 -1.04 11.69
CA THR A 406 25.87 -2.47 12.04
C THR A 406 27.18 -3.18 11.74
N GLY A 407 28.18 -2.48 11.17
CA GLY A 407 29.49 -3.05 10.81
C GLY A 407 29.47 -3.94 9.55
N MET A 408 28.34 -3.96 8.83
CA MET A 408 28.19 -4.65 7.55
C MET A 408 28.99 -3.96 6.45
N LEU A 409 29.01 -2.62 6.47
CA LEU A 409 29.96 -1.82 5.72
C LEU A 409 31.07 -1.30 6.64
N PRO A 410 32.31 -1.12 6.13
CA PRO A 410 33.35 -0.41 6.87
C PRO A 410 32.91 1.02 7.17
N ASP A 411 33.09 1.48 8.41
CA ASP A 411 32.89 2.90 8.76
C ASP A 411 34.18 3.70 8.50
N SER A 412 34.14 5.03 8.67
CA SER A 412 35.29 5.91 8.44
C SER A 412 36.56 5.58 9.26
N SER A 413 36.46 4.74 10.29
CA SER A 413 37.58 4.26 11.10
C SER A 413 38.16 2.93 10.61
N ASP A 414 37.41 2.16 9.82
CA ASP A 414 37.83 0.91 9.19
C ASP A 414 38.38 1.16 7.77
N LEU A 415 39.68 0.88 7.58
CA LEU A 415 40.33 0.92 6.26
C LEU A 415 39.98 -0.30 5.40
N GLY A 416 39.15 -1.20 5.91
CA GLY A 416 38.60 -2.33 5.19
C GLY A 416 37.80 -1.92 3.96
N SER A 417 37.64 -2.87 3.07
CA SER A 417 36.75 -2.76 1.92
C SER A 417 35.88 -4.01 1.83
N VAL A 418 34.75 -3.93 1.14
CA VAL A 418 33.83 -5.04 0.91
C VAL A 418 33.28 -4.96 -0.51
N TRP A 419 33.06 -6.11 -1.15
CA TRP A 419 32.37 -6.20 -2.43
C TRP A 419 30.88 -5.92 -2.25
N THR A 420 30.36 -5.06 -3.11
CA THR A 420 28.92 -4.88 -3.33
C THR A 420 28.55 -5.43 -4.70
N GLY A 421 27.27 -5.35 -5.06
CA GLY A 421 26.77 -5.88 -6.31
C GLY A 421 26.96 -4.97 -7.53
N GLY A 422 27.33 -3.70 -7.34
CA GLY A 422 27.28 -2.70 -8.39
C GLY A 422 28.25 -2.99 -9.52
N VAL A 423 27.75 -3.13 -10.76
CA VAL A 423 28.55 -3.31 -11.98
C VAL A 423 28.09 -2.34 -13.05
N THR A 424 29.03 -1.75 -13.78
CA THR A 424 28.71 -0.94 -14.97
C THR A 424 29.22 -1.63 -16.24
N GLU A 425 28.43 -1.53 -17.32
CA GLU A 425 28.87 -1.93 -18.66
C GLU A 425 29.35 -0.74 -19.50
N SER A 426 29.18 0.49 -19.00
CA SER A 426 29.38 1.72 -19.76
C SER A 426 29.94 2.84 -18.89
N LEU A 427 31.13 3.33 -19.25
CA LEU A 427 31.75 4.52 -18.65
C LEU A 427 31.85 5.61 -19.73
N VAL A 428 30.70 6.15 -20.14
CA VAL A 428 30.64 7.29 -21.05
C VAL A 428 31.02 8.56 -20.27
N ASP A 429 31.74 9.48 -20.92
CA ASP A 429 32.25 10.70 -20.29
C ASP A 429 31.19 11.40 -19.42
N GLY A 430 31.40 11.37 -18.10
CA GLY A 430 30.59 12.07 -17.11
C GLY A 430 29.28 11.38 -16.69
N LEU A 431 28.94 10.20 -17.22
CA LEU A 431 27.77 9.44 -16.80
C LEU A 431 28.19 8.06 -16.30
N VAL A 432 28.03 7.84 -15.00
CA VAL A 432 28.41 6.62 -14.32
C VAL A 432 27.14 5.79 -14.09
N ASP A 433 26.84 4.90 -15.02
CA ASP A 433 25.63 4.08 -15.00
C ASP A 433 25.95 2.66 -14.47
N TYR A 434 25.89 2.49 -13.15
CA TYR A 434 25.99 1.17 -12.54
C TYR A 434 24.61 0.52 -12.46
N ALA A 435 24.58 -0.80 -12.54
CA ALA A 435 23.43 -1.61 -12.22
C ALA A 435 23.73 -2.44 -10.97
N TRP A 436 22.72 -2.56 -10.12
CA TRP A 436 22.72 -3.50 -9.01
C TRP A 436 22.36 -4.91 -9.51
N PRO A 437 22.72 -5.99 -8.78
CA PRO A 437 22.34 -7.35 -9.11
C PRO A 437 20.91 -7.67 -8.64
N THR A 438 20.33 -6.81 -7.81
CA THR A 438 18.89 -6.76 -7.53
C THR A 438 18.24 -5.83 -8.55
N ASP A 439 16.92 -5.86 -8.66
CA ASP A 439 16.16 -4.95 -9.54
C ASP A 439 16.13 -3.50 -9.02
N GLU A 440 16.88 -3.19 -7.96
CA GLU A 440 16.96 -1.85 -7.36
C GLU A 440 17.69 -0.87 -8.29
N ALA A 441 17.13 0.33 -8.40
CA ALA A 441 17.77 1.47 -9.04
C ALA A 441 19.16 1.75 -8.46
N PHE A 442 20.16 1.95 -9.33
CA PHE A 442 21.37 2.65 -8.92
C PHE A 442 21.13 4.16 -8.93
N VAL A 443 21.16 4.77 -7.75
CA VAL A 443 21.15 6.23 -7.61
C VAL A 443 22.57 6.69 -7.32
N GLU A 444 23.18 7.43 -8.24
CA GLU A 444 24.50 7.99 -8.02
C GLU A 444 24.39 9.13 -6.99
N TYR A 445 25.08 8.95 -5.85
CA TYR A 445 25.33 10.01 -4.90
C TYR A 445 26.77 10.50 -5.07
N PRO A 446 26.99 11.67 -5.70
CA PRO A 446 28.31 12.21 -5.97
C PRO A 446 29.29 12.16 -4.79
N ASP A 447 28.80 12.50 -3.60
CA ASP A 447 29.58 12.60 -2.36
C ASP A 447 29.75 11.26 -1.66
N ALA A 448 29.03 10.22 -2.09
CA ALA A 448 29.19 8.88 -1.55
C ALA A 448 30.43 8.16 -2.11
N TRP A 449 31.06 8.68 -3.17
CA TRP A 449 32.23 8.08 -3.80
C TRP A 449 33.55 8.54 -3.18
N ALA A 450 34.33 7.59 -2.68
CA ALA A 450 35.73 7.81 -2.33
C ALA A 450 36.64 7.80 -3.56
N THR A 451 36.35 6.95 -4.55
CA THR A 451 37.11 6.88 -5.81
C THR A 451 36.20 6.48 -6.95
N ARG A 452 35.86 7.44 -7.81
CA ARG A 452 35.06 7.19 -9.02
C ARG A 452 35.90 6.53 -10.12
N PRO A 453 35.27 5.75 -11.01
CA PRO A 453 35.97 5.26 -12.19
C PRO A 453 36.38 6.46 -13.06
N GLY A 454 37.58 6.42 -13.63
CA GLY A 454 37.97 7.37 -14.66
C GLY A 454 37.15 7.16 -15.94
N PRO A 455 36.94 8.19 -16.78
CA PRO A 455 36.29 7.99 -18.07
C PRO A 455 37.01 6.94 -18.91
N GLY A 456 36.27 5.96 -19.43
CA GLY A 456 36.83 4.83 -20.18
C GLY A 456 37.60 3.77 -19.35
N ASP A 457 37.67 3.89 -18.03
CA ASP A 457 38.32 2.89 -17.16
C ASP A 457 37.45 1.65 -16.93
N LEU A 458 37.22 0.89 -18.01
CA LEU A 458 36.44 -0.35 -17.97
C LEU A 458 37.08 -1.43 -17.08
N MET A 459 38.35 -1.24 -16.69
CA MET A 459 39.01 -2.12 -15.75
C MET A 459 38.50 -1.91 -14.32
N SER A 460 37.87 -0.77 -13.99
CA SER A 460 37.34 -0.45 -12.65
C SER A 460 35.80 -0.45 -12.59
N ARG A 461 35.17 -1.33 -13.36
CA ARG A 461 33.70 -1.35 -13.56
C ARG A 461 32.87 -1.98 -12.42
N CYS A 462 33.46 -2.32 -11.27
CA CYS A 462 32.76 -2.90 -10.13
C CYS A 462 32.83 -1.99 -8.90
N ILE A 463 31.77 -1.98 -8.08
CA ILE A 463 31.70 -1.19 -6.84
C ILE A 463 32.15 -2.03 -5.64
N GLY A 464 33.12 -1.51 -4.90
CA GLY A 464 33.33 -1.86 -3.50
C GLY A 464 32.91 -0.72 -2.58
N ALA A 465 32.70 -1.02 -1.31
CA ALA A 465 32.57 -0.02 -0.26
C ALA A 465 33.83 0.06 0.58
N THR A 466 34.10 1.22 1.16
CA THR A 466 35.13 1.51 2.17
C THR A 466 34.56 2.49 3.19
N GLY A 467 35.30 2.74 4.28
CA GLY A 467 34.92 3.73 5.28
C GLY A 467 34.77 5.16 4.75
N SER A 468 35.43 5.49 3.64
CA SER A 468 35.30 6.78 2.96
C SER A 468 34.24 6.79 1.86
N GLY A 469 33.66 5.64 1.52
CA GLY A 469 32.61 5.50 0.52
C GLY A 469 32.85 4.50 -0.60
N TRP A 470 32.12 4.68 -1.70
CA TRP A 470 32.18 3.82 -2.88
C TRP A 470 33.52 3.95 -3.57
N VAL A 471 34.07 2.81 -3.96
CA VAL A 471 35.33 2.73 -4.71
C VAL A 471 35.11 1.91 -5.96
N ALA A 472 35.51 2.48 -7.10
CA ALA A 472 35.59 1.78 -8.36
C ALA A 472 36.76 0.80 -8.33
N ARG A 473 36.51 -0.46 -8.70
CA ARG A 473 37.47 -1.56 -8.57
C ARG A 473 37.38 -2.51 -9.75
N SER A 474 38.46 -3.25 -9.96
CA SER A 474 38.48 -4.29 -10.98
C SER A 474 37.71 -5.53 -10.58
N CYS A 475 36.75 -5.92 -11.42
CA CYS A 475 35.95 -7.13 -11.22
C CYS A 475 36.80 -8.41 -11.28
N ALA A 476 37.91 -8.36 -12.01
CA ALA A 476 38.74 -9.52 -12.33
C ALA A 476 39.93 -9.72 -11.38
N GLY A 477 40.17 -8.82 -10.42
CA GLY A 477 41.31 -8.94 -9.53
C GLY A 477 41.54 -7.74 -8.60
N GLY A 478 42.56 -7.85 -7.76
CA GLY A 478 42.98 -6.81 -6.82
C GLY A 478 43.12 -7.33 -5.39
N ALA A 479 42.97 -6.43 -4.41
CA ALA A 479 42.96 -6.80 -3.01
C ALA A 479 41.79 -7.76 -2.69
N SER A 480 42.09 -8.83 -1.96
CA SER A 480 41.06 -9.76 -1.48
C SER A 480 40.21 -9.08 -0.42
N VAL A 481 38.89 -9.01 -0.61
CA VAL A 481 37.97 -8.37 0.35
C VAL A 481 36.72 -9.20 0.58
N PRO A 482 36.04 -9.08 1.73
CA PRO A 482 34.76 -9.75 1.97
C PRO A 482 33.71 -9.42 0.92
N ALA A 483 32.71 -10.27 0.78
CA ALA A 483 31.45 -10.00 0.09
C ALA A 483 30.41 -9.49 1.09
N LEU A 484 29.58 -8.53 0.68
CA LEU A 484 28.33 -8.22 1.36
C LEU A 484 27.21 -8.91 0.58
N CYS A 485 26.57 -9.90 1.20
CA CYS A 485 25.43 -10.59 0.64
C CYS A 485 24.13 -9.97 1.17
N GLN A 486 23.08 -9.98 0.35
CA GLN A 486 21.77 -9.43 0.67
C GLN A 486 20.69 -10.44 0.29
N ILE A 487 19.72 -10.61 1.18
CA ILE A 487 18.42 -11.20 0.89
C ILE A 487 17.41 -10.09 1.04
N VAL A 488 16.78 -9.72 -0.08
CA VAL A 488 15.77 -8.67 -0.09
C VAL A 488 14.45 -9.28 0.37
N ARG A 489 14.23 -9.29 1.70
CA ARG A 489 12.94 -9.69 2.26
C ARG A 489 12.04 -8.47 2.32
N TRP A 490 10.81 -8.61 1.87
CA TRP A 490 9.81 -7.65 2.31
C TRP A 490 9.39 -8.02 3.72
N PRO A 491 9.10 -7.03 4.56
CA PRO A 491 8.34 -7.31 5.77
C PRO A 491 7.04 -8.00 5.34
N THR A 492 6.95 -9.31 5.59
CA THR A 492 5.73 -10.08 5.46
C THR A 492 4.77 -9.60 6.54
N TRP A 493 3.51 -9.39 6.18
CA TRP A 493 2.50 -8.92 7.09
C TRP A 493 1.98 -10.18 7.77
N PRO A 494 2.19 -10.38 9.09
CA PRO A 494 1.43 -11.41 9.77
C PRO A 494 -0.03 -10.97 9.66
N HIS A 495 -0.78 -11.61 8.76
CA HIS A 495 -2.23 -11.46 8.74
C HIS A 495 -2.76 -12.06 10.06
N PRO A 496 -3.61 -11.35 10.80
CA PRO A 496 -4.27 -11.89 11.98
C PRO A 496 -5.12 -13.12 11.64
#